data_AF-A0AA37BJK9-F1
#
_entry.id   AF-A0AA37BJK9-F1
#
_cell.length_a   1.000
_cell.length_b   1.000
_cell.length_c   1.000
_cell.angle_alpha   90.00
_cell.angle_beta   90.00
_cell.angle_gamma   90.00
#
_symmetry.space_group_name_H-M   'P 1'
#
loop_
_entity.id
_entity.type
_entity.pdbx_description
1 polymer ?
#
loop_
_entity_poly.entity_id
_entity_poly.type
_entity_poly.pdbx_seq_one_letter_code
_entity_poly.pdbx_strand_id
1 'polypeptide(L)'
;MRRIALATGLALTLTTTPAVPLAVPPAAAVAARPPSAVVPAPVPGEATVAVPADLTGREVSFPGGGGLTLHGTVLSPVKASPGRPGVVLVHGAGTGTPRAKLLGEAVGFARRGMSVLVYDKRSEGYSLFQRSYSTLADDALGAVAALRAQPGVDPAKVGVWGLSEGGWVVPLAASRSQDVAFVVVVGANALAPLRQQTWAVAAGLRKAGVAGSLVDRAEPNLYRTIADGGMFPEPWYDPEPVLAAVRQPVLAIWGVHDLLTPPKETPPIFARALEKGGNRHYTIRFFPGADHAAHLTPDGGVTRLPALAPGYADLVGSWVQEVVSGRPPLASTSGPAPEQATPTVPVDRPAPWESAPVQLAVMLLLVVAFAAYPLTALVRRLRGRPRTARPAAPRVLSAAGLVAVLGSFAFLAYLIMTGGKLAAPGPVLLGRPVVWLALQASALTTVATSVWTVRAWRKAETRSERVRLGLLITGGAAFLPWALYWGLLLP
;
A
#
# COMPACT_ATOMS: atom_id res chain seq x y z
N MET A 1 51.63 30.22 62.02
CA MET A 1 51.42 31.66 61.72
C MET A 1 50.03 31.85 61.12
N ARG A 2 49.25 32.69 61.80
CA ARG A 2 48.04 33.47 61.43
C ARG A 2 47.08 33.02 60.32
N ARG A 3 45.81 32.91 60.75
CA ARG A 3 44.54 33.06 60.01
C ARG A 3 44.50 34.32 59.14
N ILE A 4 43.71 34.31 58.08
CA ILE A 4 42.57 35.23 57.82
C ILE A 4 41.66 34.59 56.76
N ALA A 5 40.37 34.61 57.05
CA ALA A 5 39.28 34.28 56.15
C ALA A 5 38.84 35.53 55.37
N LEU A 6 38.29 35.36 54.16
CA LEU A 6 37.16 36.18 53.74
C LEU A 6 36.32 35.43 52.69
N ALA A 7 35.02 35.43 52.92
CA ALA A 7 33.96 34.83 52.12
C ALA A 7 33.42 35.82 51.09
N THR A 8 32.97 35.31 49.94
CA THR A 8 31.89 35.78 49.04
C THR A 8 31.98 34.89 47.78
N GLY A 9 30.98 34.18 47.27
CA GLY A 9 29.53 34.29 47.39
C GLY A 9 28.96 34.55 45.99
N LEU A 10 28.68 33.50 45.20
CA LEU A 10 27.50 33.34 44.31
C LEU A 10 27.66 32.07 43.45
N ALA A 11 26.86 31.05 43.73
CA ALA A 11 26.61 29.92 42.83
C ALA A 11 25.29 30.21 42.10
N LEU A 12 25.34 30.34 40.77
CA LEU A 12 24.14 30.41 39.94
C LEU A 12 23.59 28.99 39.72
N THR A 13 22.54 28.64 40.43
CA THR A 13 21.67 27.50 40.12
C THR A 13 20.62 27.95 39.10
N LEU A 14 20.75 27.49 37.85
CA LEU A 14 19.68 27.59 36.85
C LEU A 14 18.65 26.49 37.15
N THR A 15 17.53 26.90 37.73
CA THR A 15 16.33 26.09 37.94
C THR A 15 15.66 25.83 36.59
N THR A 16 15.59 24.56 36.19
CA THR A 16 14.75 24.11 35.09
C THR A 16 13.30 24.05 35.58
N THR A 17 12.43 24.88 35.01
CA THR A 17 10.98 24.79 35.20
C THR A 17 10.44 23.55 34.46
N PRO A 18 9.59 22.72 35.07
CA PRO A 18 8.85 21.71 34.34
C PRO A 18 7.67 22.35 33.59
N ALA A 19 7.49 21.97 32.33
CA ALA A 19 6.33 22.35 31.54
C ALA A 19 5.07 21.69 32.10
N VAL A 20 4.02 22.51 32.28
CA VAL A 20 2.69 22.11 32.76
C VAL A 20 1.96 21.32 31.66
N PRO A 21 1.41 20.12 31.94
CA PRO A 21 0.49 19.46 31.03
C PRO A 21 -0.89 20.13 31.13
N LEU A 22 -1.47 20.54 29.99
CA LEU A 22 -2.86 20.96 29.89
C LEU A 22 -3.77 19.76 30.13
N ALA A 23 -4.35 19.68 31.33
CA ALA A 23 -5.41 18.75 31.68
C ALA A 23 -6.74 19.26 31.09
N VAL A 24 -7.36 18.45 30.23
CA VAL A 24 -8.77 18.61 29.83
C VAL A 24 -9.63 17.95 30.93
N PRO A 25 -10.66 18.62 31.48
CA PRO A 25 -11.45 18.07 32.57
C PRO A 25 -12.32 16.88 32.13
N PRO A 26 -12.65 15.94 33.04
CA PRO A 26 -13.52 14.82 32.74
C PRO A 26 -14.97 15.32 32.60
N ALA A 27 -15.60 15.05 31.46
CA ALA A 27 -17.04 15.20 31.34
C ALA A 27 -17.73 14.06 32.11
N ALA A 28 -18.65 14.45 33.00
CA ALA A 28 -19.36 13.58 33.91
C ALA A 28 -20.13 12.45 33.19
N ALA A 29 -19.99 11.24 33.71
CA ALA A 29 -20.84 10.11 33.36
C ALA A 29 -22.25 10.34 33.92
N VAL A 30 -23.22 10.59 33.03
CA VAL A 30 -24.65 10.45 33.35
C VAL A 30 -25.09 9.11 32.79
N ALA A 31 -25.37 8.16 33.68
CA ALA A 31 -25.97 6.87 33.34
C ALA A 31 -27.40 7.07 32.85
N ALA A 32 -27.62 7.01 31.54
CA ALA A 32 -28.95 6.95 30.93
C ALA A 32 -29.25 5.48 30.54
N ARG A 33 -30.41 4.98 30.97
CA ARG A 33 -30.97 3.67 30.60
C ARG A 33 -31.05 3.49 29.08
N PRO A 34 -30.88 2.28 28.53
CA PRO A 34 -30.96 2.05 27.09
C PRO A 34 -32.40 2.27 26.60
N PRO A 35 -32.64 3.11 25.58
CA PRO A 35 -33.93 3.13 24.90
C PRO A 35 -34.05 1.90 23.99
N SER A 36 -35.24 1.30 23.99
CA SER A 36 -35.66 0.19 23.14
C SER A 36 -35.30 0.42 21.66
N ALA A 37 -34.91 -0.66 20.98
CA ALA A 37 -34.51 -0.67 19.58
C ALA A 37 -35.57 -0.02 18.68
N VAL A 38 -35.31 1.21 18.25
CA VAL A 38 -35.96 1.85 17.11
C VAL A 38 -34.97 1.76 15.96
N VAL A 39 -35.32 0.97 14.94
CA VAL A 39 -34.62 0.99 13.65
C VAL A 39 -34.72 2.41 13.10
N PRO A 40 -33.61 3.16 12.93
CA PRO A 40 -33.71 4.50 12.37
C PRO A 40 -34.19 4.41 10.93
N ALA A 41 -35.08 5.32 10.54
CA ALA A 41 -35.41 5.53 9.13
C ALA A 41 -34.14 5.95 8.36
N PRO A 42 -33.97 5.57 7.08
CA PRO A 42 -32.77 5.88 6.32
C PRO A 42 -32.57 7.41 6.22
N VAL A 43 -31.32 7.84 6.42
CA VAL A 43 -30.93 9.25 6.29
C VAL A 43 -30.92 9.63 4.80
N PRO A 44 -31.55 10.74 4.38
CA PRO A 44 -31.52 11.15 2.97
C PRO A 44 -30.09 11.50 2.53
N GLY A 45 -29.53 10.70 1.61
CA GLY A 45 -28.19 10.91 1.04
C GLY A 45 -27.27 9.67 1.01
N GLU A 46 -27.69 8.54 1.57
CA GLU A 46 -26.97 7.26 1.40
C GLU A 46 -26.89 6.90 -0.09
N ALA A 47 -25.68 6.61 -0.57
CA ALA A 47 -25.44 6.18 -1.94
C ALA A 47 -26.13 4.83 -2.18
N THR A 48 -27.38 4.87 -2.65
CA THR A 48 -28.09 3.68 -3.09
C THR A 48 -27.41 3.14 -4.35
N VAL A 49 -27.07 1.85 -4.32
CA VAL A 49 -26.54 1.19 -5.53
C VAL A 49 -27.67 0.98 -6.53
N ALA A 50 -27.35 1.11 -7.83
CA ALA A 50 -28.32 0.82 -8.88
C ALA A 50 -28.63 -0.69 -8.91
N VAL A 51 -29.82 -1.07 -8.46
CA VAL A 51 -30.26 -2.47 -8.41
C VAL A 51 -30.93 -2.84 -9.73
N PRO A 52 -30.46 -3.87 -10.44
CA PRO A 52 -31.15 -4.39 -11.63
C PRO A 52 -32.58 -4.84 -11.32
N ALA A 53 -33.51 -4.70 -12.27
CA ALA A 53 -34.93 -4.99 -12.08
C ALA A 53 -35.25 -6.46 -11.74
N ASP A 54 -34.34 -7.39 -12.07
CA ASP A 54 -34.46 -8.81 -11.73
C ASP A 54 -33.99 -9.14 -10.29
N LEU A 55 -33.48 -8.15 -9.57
CA LEU A 55 -32.99 -8.25 -8.19
C LEU A 55 -33.76 -7.29 -7.26
N THR A 56 -33.70 -7.57 -5.96
CA THR A 56 -34.10 -6.65 -4.89
C THR A 56 -32.85 -6.13 -4.19
N GLY A 57 -32.92 -4.90 -3.68
CA GLY A 57 -31.89 -4.30 -2.85
C GLY A 57 -32.47 -3.85 -1.53
N ARG A 58 -31.81 -4.23 -0.44
CA ARG A 58 -32.18 -3.79 0.91
C ARG A 58 -30.98 -3.11 1.57
N GLU A 59 -31.15 -1.85 1.93
CA GLU A 59 -30.15 -1.13 2.72
C GLU A 59 -30.07 -1.71 4.14
N VAL A 60 -28.84 -1.82 4.63
CA VAL A 60 -28.52 -2.32 5.97
C VAL A 60 -27.41 -1.47 6.57
N SER A 61 -27.43 -1.33 7.88
CA SER A 61 -26.32 -0.81 8.66
C SER A 61 -25.97 -1.81 9.76
N PHE A 62 -24.69 -1.86 10.12
CA PHE A 62 -24.18 -2.82 11.10
C PHE A 62 -22.91 -2.28 11.79
N PRO A 63 -22.65 -2.69 13.05
CA PRO A 63 -21.41 -2.35 13.71
C PRO A 63 -20.24 -3.15 13.13
N GLY A 64 -19.17 -2.45 12.75
CA GLY A 64 -17.87 -3.02 12.40
C GLY A 64 -16.87 -2.98 13.56
N GLY A 65 -15.60 -3.20 13.24
CA GLY A 65 -14.50 -3.18 14.19
C GLY A 65 -14.37 -1.83 14.90
N GLY A 66 -14.21 -1.86 16.22
CA GLY A 66 -14.15 -0.64 17.04
C GLY A 66 -15.48 0.11 17.16
N GLY A 67 -16.61 -0.52 16.80
CA GLY A 67 -17.96 0.05 16.95
C GLY A 67 -18.36 1.02 15.84
N LEU A 68 -17.55 1.17 14.78
CA LEU A 68 -17.89 2.00 13.63
C LEU A 68 -19.11 1.43 12.91
N THR A 69 -20.17 2.23 12.74
CA THR A 69 -21.33 1.83 11.92
C THR A 69 -20.95 1.86 10.44
N LEU A 70 -21.09 0.71 9.78
CA LEU A 70 -20.90 0.57 8.35
C LEU A 70 -22.25 0.38 7.66
N HIS A 71 -22.30 0.78 6.39
CA HIS A 71 -23.51 0.80 5.58
C HIS A 71 -23.32 -0.07 4.35
N GLY A 72 -24.34 -0.86 4.00
CA GLY A 72 -24.29 -1.78 2.89
C GLY A 72 -25.66 -2.07 2.29
N THR A 73 -25.65 -2.75 1.15
CA THR A 73 -26.85 -3.16 0.44
C THR A 73 -26.83 -4.67 0.28
N VAL A 74 -27.93 -5.32 0.64
CA VAL A 74 -28.15 -6.75 0.38
C VAL A 74 -28.91 -6.90 -0.92
N LEU A 75 -28.28 -7.53 -1.90
CA LEU A 75 -28.89 -7.88 -3.17
C LEU A 75 -29.42 -9.31 -3.11
N SER A 76 -30.61 -9.56 -3.66
CA SER A 76 -31.22 -10.90 -3.72
C SER A 76 -32.06 -11.05 -4.99
N PRO A 77 -32.27 -12.27 -5.52
CA PRO A 77 -33.22 -12.46 -6.62
C PRO A 77 -34.65 -12.07 -6.20
N VAL A 78 -35.43 -11.47 -7.11
CA VAL A 78 -36.85 -11.12 -6.83
C VAL A 78 -37.69 -12.33 -6.44
N LYS A 79 -37.47 -13.47 -7.11
CA LYS A 79 -38.20 -14.73 -6.85
C LYS A 79 -37.35 -15.74 -6.08
N ALA A 80 -36.74 -15.31 -4.99
CA ALA A 80 -35.79 -16.15 -4.26
C ALA A 80 -36.47 -17.06 -3.22
N SER A 81 -36.19 -18.36 -3.30
CA SER A 81 -36.63 -19.36 -2.31
C SER A 81 -35.98 -19.14 -0.93
N PRO A 82 -36.71 -19.34 0.18
CA PRO A 82 -36.13 -19.30 1.53
C PRO A 82 -34.95 -20.28 1.69
N GLY A 83 -34.06 -19.99 2.64
CA GLY A 83 -32.91 -20.84 2.96
C GLY A 83 -31.75 -20.71 1.97
N ARG A 84 -31.63 -19.56 1.30
CA ARG A 84 -30.59 -19.31 0.30
C ARG A 84 -29.21 -19.06 0.93
N PRO A 85 -28.12 -19.49 0.26
CA PRO A 85 -26.78 -19.12 0.70
C PRO A 85 -26.55 -17.61 0.59
N GLY A 86 -25.66 -17.11 1.44
CA GLY A 86 -25.26 -15.70 1.45
C GLY A 86 -23.76 -15.53 1.25
N VAL A 87 -23.35 -14.40 0.67
CA VAL A 87 -21.93 -14.01 0.61
C VAL A 87 -21.75 -12.52 0.91
N VAL A 88 -20.79 -12.20 1.75
CA VAL A 88 -20.34 -10.82 2.03
C VAL A 88 -19.16 -10.48 1.13
N LEU A 89 -19.21 -9.37 0.40
CA LEU A 89 -18.10 -8.89 -0.44
C LEU A 89 -17.23 -7.87 0.30
N VAL A 90 -15.95 -8.20 0.46
CA VAL A 90 -14.95 -7.36 1.12
C VAL A 90 -14.02 -6.73 0.08
N HIS A 91 -13.96 -5.40 0.11
CA HIS A 91 -13.16 -4.59 -0.80
C HIS A 91 -11.64 -4.79 -0.64
N GLY A 92 -10.92 -4.61 -1.76
CA GLY A 92 -9.47 -4.39 -1.77
C GLY A 92 -9.06 -3.03 -1.21
N ALA A 93 -7.79 -2.66 -1.40
CA ALA A 93 -7.24 -1.43 -0.81
C ALA A 93 -7.95 -0.14 -1.29
N GLY A 94 -8.09 0.83 -0.39
CA GLY A 94 -8.63 2.18 -0.65
C GLY A 94 -9.60 2.68 0.42
N THR A 95 -9.32 3.85 1.00
CA THR A 95 -10.17 4.49 2.02
C THR A 95 -11.54 4.86 1.49
N GLY A 96 -12.59 4.58 2.26
CA GLY A 96 -13.94 5.02 1.90
C GLY A 96 -14.40 4.50 0.54
N THR A 97 -13.82 3.38 0.06
CA THR A 97 -14.14 2.84 -1.25
C THR A 97 -15.64 2.54 -1.31
N PRO A 98 -16.39 3.12 -2.26
CA PRO A 98 -17.82 2.91 -2.35
C PRO A 98 -18.17 1.48 -2.73
N ARG A 99 -19.23 0.97 -2.12
CA ARG A 99 -19.78 -0.37 -2.33
C ARG A 99 -20.11 -0.66 -3.80
N ALA A 100 -20.48 0.38 -4.56
CA ALA A 100 -20.75 0.31 -5.99
C ALA A 100 -19.57 -0.26 -6.83
N LYS A 101 -18.34 -0.19 -6.33
CA LYS A 101 -17.16 -0.73 -7.02
C LYS A 101 -17.18 -2.27 -7.17
N LEU A 102 -17.98 -2.97 -6.37
CA LEU A 102 -18.16 -4.44 -6.42
C LEU A 102 -19.56 -4.83 -6.92
N LEU A 103 -20.29 -3.89 -7.54
CA LEU A 103 -21.67 -4.14 -7.97
C LEU A 103 -21.75 -5.19 -9.09
N GLY A 104 -20.73 -5.28 -9.95
CA GLY A 104 -20.68 -6.29 -11.02
C GLY A 104 -20.65 -7.71 -10.46
N GLU A 105 -19.80 -7.94 -9.47
CA GLU A 105 -19.69 -9.19 -8.71
C GLU A 105 -20.98 -9.47 -7.94
N ALA A 106 -21.50 -8.47 -7.21
CA ALA A 106 -22.72 -8.63 -6.43
C ALA A 106 -23.93 -9.02 -7.29
N VAL A 107 -24.13 -8.36 -8.43
CA VAL A 107 -25.19 -8.70 -9.39
C VAL A 107 -24.94 -10.07 -10.00
N GLY A 108 -23.70 -10.37 -10.38
CA GLY A 108 -23.31 -11.66 -10.94
C GLY A 108 -23.69 -12.80 -10.00
N PHE A 109 -23.30 -12.71 -8.74
CA PHE A 109 -23.54 -13.70 -7.70
C PHE A 109 -25.01 -13.78 -7.28
N ALA A 110 -25.70 -12.64 -7.13
CA ALA A 110 -27.13 -12.63 -6.82
C ALA A 110 -27.94 -13.37 -7.90
N ARG A 111 -27.60 -13.19 -9.17
CA ARG A 111 -28.21 -13.92 -10.30
C ARG A 111 -27.96 -15.43 -10.27
N ARG A 112 -27.01 -15.92 -9.47
CA ARG A 112 -26.76 -17.35 -9.23
C ARG A 112 -27.41 -17.84 -7.92
N GLY A 113 -28.40 -17.09 -7.41
CA GLY A 113 -29.27 -17.52 -6.33
C GLY A 113 -28.77 -17.21 -4.92
N MET A 114 -27.71 -16.40 -4.77
CA MET A 114 -27.19 -15.98 -3.46
C MET A 114 -27.84 -14.68 -2.99
N SER A 115 -27.91 -14.48 -1.67
CA SER A 115 -28.03 -13.14 -1.09
C SER A 115 -26.63 -12.53 -0.93
N VAL A 116 -26.39 -11.35 -1.49
CA VAL A 116 -25.07 -10.74 -1.51
C VAL A 116 -25.07 -9.44 -0.73
N LEU A 117 -24.28 -9.35 0.34
CA LEU A 117 -24.04 -8.09 1.04
C LEU A 117 -22.77 -7.43 0.49
N VAL A 118 -22.92 -6.21 0.00
CA VAL A 118 -21.84 -5.34 -0.45
C VAL A 118 -21.92 -4.05 0.36
N TYR A 119 -20.82 -3.61 0.96
CA TYR A 119 -20.80 -2.52 1.94
C TYR A 119 -19.69 -1.52 1.67
N ASP A 120 -19.88 -0.27 2.09
CA ASP A 120 -18.87 0.76 1.93
C ASP A 120 -17.67 0.44 2.81
N LYS A 121 -16.48 0.47 2.22
CA LYS A 121 -15.27 0.29 3.01
C LYS A 121 -15.13 1.44 4.00
N ARG A 122 -14.71 1.14 5.23
CA ARG A 122 -14.50 2.14 6.28
C ARG A 122 -13.68 3.34 5.77
N SER A 123 -14.15 4.54 6.10
CA SER A 123 -13.41 5.79 5.93
C SER A 123 -12.59 6.15 7.17
N GLU A 124 -13.04 5.71 8.35
CA GLU A 124 -12.41 5.99 9.64
C GLU A 124 -11.38 4.92 10.03
N GLY A 125 -10.21 5.37 10.50
CA GLY A 125 -9.11 4.49 10.87
C GLY A 125 -8.49 3.72 9.70
N TYR A 126 -8.72 4.16 8.46
CA TYR A 126 -8.12 3.59 7.26
C TYR A 126 -7.63 4.69 6.30
N SER A 127 -6.35 4.69 5.96
CA SER A 127 -5.70 5.61 5.02
C SER A 127 -4.56 4.92 4.27
N LEU A 128 -3.84 5.67 3.43
CA LEU A 128 -2.58 5.20 2.85
C LEU A 128 -1.53 4.84 3.93
N PHE A 129 -1.61 5.48 5.09
CA PHE A 129 -0.62 5.37 6.18
C PHE A 129 -1.16 4.64 7.42
N GLN A 130 -2.45 4.31 7.45
CA GLN A 130 -3.11 3.69 8.59
C GLN A 130 -3.99 2.54 8.09
N ARG A 131 -3.68 1.31 8.51
CA ARG A 131 -4.45 0.11 8.16
C ARG A 131 -4.29 -0.94 9.24
N SER A 132 -5.33 -1.72 9.46
CA SER A 132 -5.35 -2.89 10.34
C SER A 132 -6.19 -3.98 9.70
N TYR A 133 -5.56 -5.06 9.24
CA TYR A 133 -6.25 -6.23 8.71
C TYR A 133 -7.14 -6.87 9.76
N SER A 134 -6.74 -6.81 11.03
CA SER A 134 -7.58 -7.25 12.16
C SER A 134 -8.89 -6.47 12.22
N THR A 135 -8.85 -5.14 12.13
CA THR A 135 -10.06 -4.30 12.20
C THR A 135 -10.95 -4.51 10.98
N LEU A 136 -10.37 -4.68 9.80
CA LEU A 136 -11.12 -5.01 8.59
C LEU A 136 -11.76 -6.40 8.66
N ALA A 137 -11.13 -7.36 9.34
CA ALA A 137 -11.70 -8.68 9.57
C ALA A 137 -12.91 -8.58 10.51
N ASP A 138 -12.83 -7.72 11.54
CA ASP A 138 -13.96 -7.46 12.44
C ASP A 138 -15.12 -6.76 11.71
N ASP A 139 -14.83 -5.83 10.79
CA ASP A 139 -15.83 -5.24 9.89
C ASP A 139 -16.53 -6.32 9.05
N ALA A 140 -15.75 -7.25 8.46
CA ALA A 140 -16.29 -8.34 7.66
C ALA A 140 -17.16 -9.29 8.49
N LEU A 141 -16.80 -9.56 9.75
CA LEU A 141 -17.62 -10.38 10.66
C LEU A 141 -18.92 -9.67 11.08
N GLY A 142 -18.89 -8.35 11.29
CA GLY A 142 -20.10 -7.54 11.48
C GLY A 142 -21.04 -7.63 10.28
N ALA A 143 -20.50 -7.58 9.07
CA ALA A 143 -21.25 -7.76 7.83
C ALA A 143 -21.82 -9.19 7.71
N VAL A 144 -21.07 -10.22 8.09
CA VAL A 144 -21.56 -11.61 8.12
C VAL A 144 -22.75 -11.73 9.07
N ALA A 145 -22.67 -11.17 10.28
CA ALA A 145 -23.79 -11.17 11.22
C ALA A 145 -25.02 -10.46 10.64
N ALA A 146 -24.83 -9.31 9.98
CA ALA A 146 -25.90 -8.57 9.33
C ALA A 146 -26.57 -9.36 8.19
N LEU A 147 -25.78 -10.08 7.37
CA LEU A 147 -26.28 -10.91 6.28
C LEU A 147 -27.02 -12.16 6.80
N ARG A 148 -26.52 -12.78 7.86
CA ARG A 148 -27.19 -13.92 8.52
C ARG A 148 -28.56 -13.56 9.09
N ALA A 149 -28.77 -12.31 9.50
CA ALA A 149 -30.05 -11.81 10.01
C ALA A 149 -31.06 -11.44 8.90
N GLN A 150 -30.71 -11.60 7.62
CA GLN A 150 -31.57 -11.20 6.50
C GLN A 150 -32.70 -12.22 6.26
N PRO A 151 -33.94 -11.76 6.01
CA PRO A 151 -35.04 -12.65 5.66
C PRO A 151 -34.73 -13.55 4.46
N GLY A 152 -34.98 -14.86 4.63
CA GLY A 152 -34.79 -15.86 3.60
C GLY A 152 -33.35 -16.33 3.39
N VAL A 153 -32.35 -15.74 4.07
CA VAL A 153 -30.98 -16.25 4.13
C VAL A 153 -30.90 -17.38 5.14
N ASP A 154 -30.22 -18.47 4.80
CA ASP A 154 -29.86 -19.52 5.74
C ASP A 154 -28.57 -19.10 6.49
N PRO A 155 -28.62 -18.84 7.82
CA PRO A 155 -27.46 -18.39 8.57
C PRO A 155 -26.26 -19.35 8.49
N ALA A 156 -26.51 -20.65 8.35
CA ALA A 156 -25.45 -21.67 8.27
C ALA A 156 -24.75 -21.71 6.90
N LYS A 157 -25.23 -20.94 5.92
CA LYS A 157 -24.75 -20.93 4.53
C LYS A 157 -24.20 -19.57 4.11
N VAL A 158 -23.72 -18.78 5.07
CA VAL A 158 -23.14 -17.45 4.81
C VAL A 158 -21.62 -17.54 4.79
N GLY A 159 -21.01 -17.16 3.67
CA GLY A 159 -19.57 -17.06 3.51
C GLY A 159 -19.08 -15.63 3.27
N VAL A 160 -17.77 -15.51 3.06
CA VAL A 160 -17.08 -14.24 2.80
C VAL A 160 -16.28 -14.32 1.50
N TRP A 161 -16.27 -13.22 0.76
CA TRP A 161 -15.52 -13.05 -0.48
C TRP A 161 -14.57 -11.84 -0.33
N GLY A 162 -13.30 -11.97 -0.71
CA GLY A 162 -12.31 -10.90 -0.55
C GLY A 162 -11.48 -10.64 -1.81
N LEU A 163 -11.40 -9.37 -2.22
CA LEU A 163 -10.56 -8.92 -3.35
C LEU A 163 -9.22 -8.38 -2.88
N SER A 164 -8.10 -8.80 -3.47
CA SER A 164 -6.79 -8.16 -3.29
C SER A 164 -6.38 -8.14 -1.81
N GLU A 165 -6.33 -6.96 -1.17
CA GLU A 165 -6.21 -6.78 0.28
C GLU A 165 -7.23 -7.62 1.08
N GLY A 166 -8.45 -7.77 0.54
CA GLY A 166 -9.48 -8.64 1.07
C GLY A 166 -9.01 -10.10 1.21
N GLY A 167 -8.02 -10.52 0.41
CA GLY A 167 -7.37 -11.84 0.50
C GLY A 167 -6.53 -12.05 1.77
N TRP A 168 -6.15 -11.01 2.51
CA TRP A 168 -5.63 -11.13 3.88
C TRP A 168 -6.73 -11.02 4.93
N VAL A 169 -7.73 -10.17 4.66
CA VAL A 169 -8.82 -9.86 5.59
C VAL A 169 -9.78 -11.03 5.77
N VAL A 170 -10.26 -11.63 4.67
CA VAL A 170 -11.32 -12.65 4.77
C VAL A 170 -10.83 -13.99 5.33
N PRO A 171 -9.59 -14.46 5.06
CA PRO A 171 -9.05 -15.60 5.78
C PRO A 171 -8.90 -15.33 7.29
N LEU A 172 -8.50 -14.10 7.66
CA LEU A 172 -8.40 -13.70 9.06
C LEU A 172 -9.76 -13.66 9.77
N ALA A 173 -10.80 -13.18 9.08
CA ALA A 173 -12.17 -13.23 9.60
C ALA A 173 -12.63 -14.69 9.79
N ALA A 174 -12.42 -15.53 8.78
CA ALA A 174 -12.81 -16.94 8.81
C ALA A 174 -12.06 -17.75 9.89
N SER A 175 -10.78 -17.46 10.13
CA SER A 175 -10.01 -18.12 11.19
C SER A 175 -10.48 -17.76 12.60
N ARG A 176 -11.24 -16.66 12.76
CA ARG A 176 -11.75 -16.16 14.05
C ARG A 176 -13.18 -16.55 14.35
N SER A 177 -13.93 -17.05 13.36
CA SER A 177 -15.37 -17.32 13.53
C SER A 177 -15.83 -18.58 12.81
N GLN A 178 -16.59 -19.40 13.51
CA GLN A 178 -17.30 -20.55 12.95
C GLN A 178 -18.58 -20.16 12.21
N ASP A 179 -18.99 -18.88 12.27
CA ASP A 179 -20.18 -18.39 11.57
C ASP A 179 -19.96 -18.19 10.05
N VAL A 180 -18.70 -18.27 9.61
CA VAL A 180 -18.32 -18.24 8.20
C VAL A 180 -18.36 -19.67 7.64
N ALA A 181 -19.24 -19.92 6.67
CA ALA A 181 -19.43 -21.24 6.05
C ALA A 181 -18.38 -21.56 4.97
N PHE A 182 -17.89 -20.56 4.25
CA PHE A 182 -16.90 -20.69 3.18
C PHE A 182 -16.14 -19.39 2.94
N VAL A 183 -14.99 -19.50 2.29
CA VAL A 183 -14.14 -18.36 1.92
C VAL A 183 -13.92 -18.34 0.41
N VAL A 184 -14.12 -17.19 -0.22
CA VAL A 184 -13.73 -16.94 -1.60
C VAL A 184 -12.69 -15.82 -1.63
N VAL A 185 -11.59 -16.00 -2.33
CA VAL A 185 -10.57 -14.96 -2.50
C VAL A 185 -10.26 -14.75 -3.96
N VAL A 186 -10.06 -13.49 -4.36
CA VAL A 186 -9.80 -13.10 -5.75
C VAL A 186 -8.60 -12.18 -5.80
N GLY A 187 -7.59 -12.55 -6.60
CA GLY A 187 -6.32 -11.83 -6.65
C GLY A 187 -5.70 -11.73 -5.25
N ALA A 188 -5.81 -12.77 -4.43
CA ALA A 188 -5.22 -12.77 -3.10
C ALA A 188 -3.69 -12.86 -3.17
N ASN A 189 -3.04 -12.48 -2.08
CA ASN A 189 -1.61 -12.64 -1.89
C ASN A 189 -1.29 -13.46 -0.64
N ALA A 190 -0.29 -14.34 -0.72
CA ALA A 190 0.22 -15.14 0.39
C ALA A 190 1.63 -14.71 0.82
N LEU A 191 2.09 -13.54 0.38
CA LEU A 191 3.34 -12.89 0.75
C LEU A 191 3.07 -11.67 1.64
N ALA A 192 4.13 -11.17 2.27
CA ALA A 192 4.09 -9.92 3.02
C ALA A 192 3.65 -8.73 2.12
N PRO A 193 2.82 -7.80 2.63
CA PRO A 193 2.31 -6.67 1.84
C PRO A 193 3.37 -5.82 1.16
N LEU A 194 4.53 -5.59 1.80
CA LEU A 194 5.61 -4.80 1.18
C LEU A 194 6.24 -5.52 -0.02
N ARG A 195 6.40 -6.84 0.08
CA ARG A 195 6.89 -7.68 -1.03
C ARG A 195 5.90 -7.73 -2.20
N GLN A 196 4.60 -7.77 -1.88
CA GLN A 196 3.53 -7.64 -2.88
C GLN A 196 3.60 -6.30 -3.61
N GLN A 197 3.70 -5.19 -2.85
CA GLN A 197 3.65 -3.85 -3.41
C GLN A 197 4.83 -3.57 -4.34
N THR A 198 6.05 -3.86 -3.89
CA THR A 198 7.27 -3.68 -4.69
C THR A 198 7.23 -4.48 -5.98
N TRP A 199 6.78 -5.75 -5.91
CA TRP A 199 6.60 -6.56 -7.11
C TRP A 199 5.54 -5.97 -8.06
N ALA A 200 4.41 -5.50 -7.55
CA ALA A 200 3.33 -4.94 -8.36
C ALA A 200 3.77 -3.69 -9.13
N VAL A 201 4.46 -2.77 -8.46
CA VAL A 201 5.00 -1.55 -9.10
C VAL A 201 6.05 -1.92 -10.13
N ALA A 202 6.96 -2.85 -9.81
CA ALA A 202 7.96 -3.34 -10.74
C ALA A 202 7.33 -4.01 -11.97
N ALA A 203 6.27 -4.81 -11.79
CA ALA A 203 5.53 -5.44 -12.87
C ALA A 203 4.88 -4.39 -13.79
N GLY A 204 4.27 -3.35 -13.23
CA GLY A 204 3.70 -2.24 -14.00
C GLY A 204 4.75 -1.42 -14.76
N LEU A 205 5.88 -1.10 -14.12
CA LEU A 205 7.00 -0.43 -14.77
C LEU A 205 7.55 -1.26 -15.94
N ARG A 206 7.77 -2.56 -15.74
CA ARG A 206 8.24 -3.47 -16.80
C ARG A 206 7.23 -3.61 -17.94
N LYS A 207 5.93 -3.63 -17.63
CA LYS A 207 4.86 -3.60 -18.63
C LYS A 207 4.88 -2.31 -19.46
N ALA A 208 5.26 -1.19 -18.86
CA ALA A 208 5.50 0.08 -19.54
C ALA A 208 6.86 0.16 -20.26
N GLY A 209 7.62 -0.95 -20.33
CA GLY A 209 8.92 -1.02 -21.00
C GLY A 209 10.10 -0.54 -20.15
N VAL A 210 9.91 -0.28 -18.86
CA VAL A 210 10.97 0.19 -17.95
C VAL A 210 11.76 -1.00 -17.38
N ALA A 211 13.07 -0.85 -17.33
CA ALA A 211 14.04 -1.81 -16.80
C ALA A 211 15.18 -1.07 -16.07
N GLY A 212 16.09 -1.86 -15.48
CA GLY A 212 17.30 -1.36 -14.83
C GLY A 212 17.05 -0.74 -13.46
N SER A 213 17.98 0.11 -13.03
CA SER A 213 18.12 0.57 -11.65
C SER A 213 16.90 1.29 -11.05
N LEU A 214 16.02 1.87 -11.87
CA LEU A 214 14.77 2.44 -11.35
C LEU A 214 13.89 1.35 -10.71
N VAL A 215 13.76 0.21 -11.39
CA VAL A 215 12.94 -0.93 -10.95
C VAL A 215 13.70 -1.79 -9.96
N ASP A 216 15.00 -2.00 -10.20
CA ASP A 216 15.76 -2.99 -9.44
C ASP A 216 16.42 -2.42 -8.18
N ARG A 217 16.45 -1.08 -8.02
CA ARG A 217 17.06 -0.38 -6.87
C ARG A 217 16.18 0.72 -6.30
N ALA A 218 15.87 1.75 -7.10
CA ALA A 218 15.26 2.96 -6.58
C ALA A 218 13.87 2.72 -5.99
N GLU A 219 13.03 1.95 -6.70
CA GLU A 219 11.67 1.62 -6.27
C GLU A 219 11.65 0.73 -5.01
N PRO A 220 12.38 -0.40 -4.93
CA PRO A 220 12.38 -1.21 -3.72
C PRO A 220 12.93 -0.46 -2.51
N ASN A 221 13.99 0.35 -2.71
CA ASN A 221 14.57 1.17 -1.65
C ASN A 221 13.61 2.26 -1.17
N LEU A 222 12.82 2.85 -2.07
CA LEU A 222 11.79 3.81 -1.71
C LEU A 222 10.74 3.17 -0.79
N TYR A 223 10.21 2.01 -1.16
CA TYR A 223 9.21 1.32 -0.34
C TYR A 223 9.78 0.81 0.99
N ARG A 224 11.05 0.36 1.02
CA ARG A 224 11.77 0.06 2.27
C ARG A 224 11.84 1.29 3.17
N THR A 225 12.21 2.45 2.62
CA THR A 225 12.26 3.72 3.37
C THR A 225 10.87 4.16 3.86
N ILE A 226 9.82 4.01 3.05
CA ILE A 226 8.44 4.33 3.45
C ILE A 226 7.98 3.41 4.60
N ALA A 227 8.23 2.10 4.49
CA ALA A 227 7.86 1.13 5.52
C ALA A 227 8.62 1.36 6.83
N ASP A 228 9.92 1.60 6.78
CA ASP A 228 10.76 1.90 7.95
C ASP A 228 10.37 3.21 8.63
N GLY A 229 9.96 4.21 7.85
CA GLY A 229 9.41 5.47 8.34
C GLY A 229 8.00 5.37 8.94
N GLY A 230 7.40 4.17 9.01
CA GLY A 230 6.05 3.96 9.52
C GLY A 230 4.93 4.45 8.60
N MET A 231 5.25 4.71 7.33
CA MET A 231 4.32 5.20 6.30
C MET A 231 3.81 4.09 5.38
N PHE A 232 4.07 2.83 5.70
CA PHE A 232 3.42 1.69 5.07
C PHE A 232 2.86 0.80 6.17
N PRO A 233 1.53 0.73 6.36
CA PRO A 233 0.96 -0.04 7.44
C PRO A 233 1.06 -1.55 7.17
N GLU A 234 1.32 -2.31 8.24
CA GLU A 234 1.47 -3.78 8.21
C GLU A 234 2.39 -4.32 7.09
N PRO A 235 3.59 -3.73 6.86
CA PRO A 235 4.45 -4.10 5.72
C PRO A 235 4.95 -5.54 5.80
N TRP A 236 5.05 -6.04 7.04
CA TRP A 236 5.60 -7.35 7.42
C TRP A 236 4.54 -8.34 7.87
N TYR A 237 3.25 -8.08 7.59
CA TYR A 237 2.18 -9.01 7.93
C TYR A 237 2.45 -10.38 7.30
N ASP A 238 2.49 -11.41 8.15
CA ASP A 238 2.69 -12.80 7.72
C ASP A 238 1.33 -13.50 7.59
N PRO A 239 0.88 -13.82 6.36
CA PRO A 239 -0.41 -14.46 6.15
C PRO A 239 -0.38 -15.97 6.43
N GLU A 240 0.78 -16.62 6.47
CA GLU A 240 0.85 -18.08 6.56
C GLU A 240 0.15 -18.66 7.81
N PRO A 241 0.37 -18.13 9.04
CA PRO A 241 -0.29 -18.65 10.24
C PRO A 241 -1.82 -18.52 10.18
N VAL A 242 -2.31 -17.45 9.54
CA VAL A 242 -3.74 -17.21 9.38
C VAL A 242 -4.34 -18.17 8.38
N LEU A 243 -3.70 -18.35 7.21
CA LEU A 243 -4.12 -19.31 6.21
C LEU A 243 -4.15 -20.74 6.77
N ALA A 244 -3.15 -21.13 7.55
CA ALA A 244 -3.11 -22.43 8.22
C ALA A 244 -4.21 -22.61 9.29
N ALA A 245 -4.81 -21.52 9.79
CA ALA A 245 -5.92 -21.58 10.73
C ALA A 245 -7.30 -21.67 10.06
N VAL A 246 -7.41 -21.44 8.74
CA VAL A 246 -8.69 -21.52 8.01
C VAL A 246 -9.13 -22.96 7.85
N ARG A 247 -10.31 -23.29 8.41
CA ARG A 247 -10.92 -24.63 8.36
C ARG A 247 -12.04 -24.75 7.33
N GLN A 248 -12.60 -23.61 6.93
CA GLN A 248 -13.68 -23.51 5.95
C GLN A 248 -13.19 -23.91 4.55
N PRO A 249 -14.08 -24.44 3.68
CA PRO A 249 -13.76 -24.60 2.27
C PRO A 249 -13.35 -23.28 1.62
N VAL A 250 -12.35 -23.33 0.74
CA VAL A 250 -11.77 -22.12 0.11
C VAL A 250 -11.81 -22.18 -1.42
N LEU A 251 -12.39 -21.17 -2.06
CA LEU A 251 -12.26 -20.92 -3.49
C LEU A 251 -11.28 -19.76 -3.72
N ALA A 252 -10.17 -20.01 -4.38
CA ALA A 252 -9.15 -19.01 -4.66
C ALA A 252 -9.01 -18.79 -6.16
N ILE A 253 -9.13 -17.53 -6.60
CA ILE A 253 -9.29 -17.16 -8.00
C ILE A 253 -8.24 -16.12 -8.38
N TRP A 254 -7.60 -16.30 -9.54
CA TRP A 254 -6.69 -15.32 -10.13
C TRP A 254 -7.03 -15.08 -11.60
N GLY A 255 -6.82 -13.86 -12.08
CA GLY A 255 -6.69 -13.61 -13.51
C GLY A 255 -5.33 -14.03 -14.01
N VAL A 256 -5.25 -14.53 -15.24
CA VAL A 256 -3.97 -14.90 -15.87
C VAL A 256 -3.04 -13.69 -16.00
N HIS A 257 -3.60 -12.50 -16.23
CA HIS A 257 -2.85 -11.26 -16.40
C HIS A 257 -2.86 -10.39 -15.13
N ASP A 258 -2.81 -11.01 -13.96
CA ASP A 258 -2.68 -10.27 -12.71
C ASP A 258 -1.28 -9.63 -12.60
N LEU A 259 -1.26 -8.29 -12.50
CA LEU A 259 -0.04 -7.48 -12.33
C LEU A 259 0.11 -6.90 -10.91
N LEU A 260 -0.80 -7.23 -10.00
CA LEU A 260 -0.85 -6.69 -8.63
C LEU A 260 -0.52 -7.73 -7.57
N THR A 261 -0.85 -9.00 -7.82
CA THR A 261 -0.37 -10.12 -7.02
C THR A 261 0.35 -11.14 -7.89
N PRO A 262 1.48 -11.71 -7.44
CA PRO A 262 2.30 -12.61 -8.23
C PRO A 262 1.54 -13.93 -8.40
N PRO A 263 0.93 -14.17 -9.58
CA PRO A 263 -0.10 -15.19 -9.72
C PRO A 263 0.50 -16.59 -9.89
N LYS A 264 1.81 -16.70 -10.14
CA LYS A 264 2.52 -17.99 -10.19
C LYS A 264 3.03 -18.41 -8.81
N GLU A 265 3.49 -17.47 -7.99
CA GLU A 265 4.04 -17.76 -6.66
C GLU A 265 2.97 -17.90 -5.58
N THR A 266 1.93 -17.05 -5.60
CA THR A 266 0.95 -17.01 -4.52
C THR A 266 0.13 -18.30 -4.39
N PRO A 267 -0.54 -18.81 -5.44
CA PRO A 267 -1.45 -19.95 -5.28
C PRO A 267 -0.82 -21.20 -4.65
N PRO A 268 0.42 -21.62 -5.02
CA PRO A 268 1.03 -22.77 -4.35
C PRO A 268 1.47 -22.46 -2.90
N ILE A 269 1.80 -21.22 -2.54
CA ILE A 269 2.04 -20.84 -1.12
C ILE A 269 0.73 -20.95 -0.34
N PHE A 270 -0.36 -20.43 -0.91
CA PHE A 270 -1.69 -20.46 -0.33
C PHE A 270 -2.16 -21.90 -0.06
N ALA A 271 -2.03 -22.78 -1.06
CA ALA A 271 -2.36 -24.21 -0.94
C ALA A 271 -1.54 -24.89 0.17
N ARG A 272 -0.22 -24.68 0.20
CA ARG A 272 0.65 -25.27 1.24
C ARG A 272 0.26 -24.80 2.65
N ALA A 273 -0.10 -23.54 2.82
CA ALA A 273 -0.53 -23.03 4.12
C ALA A 273 -1.84 -23.68 4.60
N LEU A 274 -2.84 -23.80 3.71
CA LEU A 274 -4.09 -24.52 4.00
C LEU A 274 -3.82 -25.98 4.37
N GLU A 275 -2.99 -26.68 3.59
CA GLU A 275 -2.65 -28.09 3.82
C GLU A 275 -1.88 -28.30 5.13
N LYS A 276 -0.97 -27.38 5.47
CA LYS A 276 -0.28 -27.36 6.77
C LYS A 276 -1.26 -27.22 7.93
N GLY A 277 -2.35 -26.49 7.72
CA GLY A 277 -3.50 -26.41 8.63
C GLY A 277 -4.38 -27.66 8.67
N GLY A 278 -4.19 -28.60 7.75
CA GLY A 278 -5.04 -29.78 7.56
C GLY A 278 -6.29 -29.54 6.71
N ASN A 279 -6.41 -28.37 6.07
CA ASN A 279 -7.53 -28.07 5.19
C ASN A 279 -7.25 -28.56 3.76
N ARG A 280 -8.01 -29.57 3.32
CA ARG A 280 -7.92 -30.15 1.96
C ARG A 280 -9.11 -29.80 1.08
N HIS A 281 -9.97 -28.90 1.53
CA HIS A 281 -11.17 -28.49 0.80
C HIS A 281 -10.95 -27.13 0.15
N TYR A 282 -10.13 -27.11 -0.90
CA TYR A 282 -9.86 -25.88 -1.62
C TYR A 282 -9.89 -26.06 -3.14
N THR A 283 -10.21 -25.00 -3.85
CA THR A 283 -10.21 -24.95 -5.31
C THR A 283 -9.47 -23.71 -5.76
N ILE A 284 -8.45 -23.87 -6.60
CA ILE A 284 -7.71 -22.78 -7.24
C ILE A 284 -8.12 -22.68 -8.71
N ARG A 285 -8.54 -21.49 -9.14
CA ARG A 285 -8.98 -21.23 -10.53
C ARG A 285 -8.29 -20.04 -11.15
N PHE A 286 -7.81 -20.24 -12.38
CA PHE A 286 -7.27 -19.17 -13.23
C PHE A 286 -8.24 -18.82 -14.36
N PHE A 287 -8.49 -17.53 -14.57
CA PHE A 287 -9.35 -17.05 -15.66
C PHE A 287 -8.51 -16.46 -16.82
N PRO A 288 -8.64 -17.01 -18.04
CA PRO A 288 -7.96 -16.48 -19.23
C PRO A 288 -8.47 -15.07 -19.56
N GLY A 289 -7.58 -14.22 -20.09
CA GLY A 289 -7.94 -12.86 -20.50
C GLY A 289 -8.41 -11.95 -19.37
N ALA A 290 -8.14 -12.34 -18.11
CA ALA A 290 -8.64 -11.65 -16.93
C ALA A 290 -7.52 -10.94 -16.15
N ASP A 291 -7.86 -9.79 -15.57
CA ASP A 291 -7.02 -8.95 -14.73
C ASP A 291 -7.00 -9.42 -13.27
N HIS A 292 -6.34 -8.64 -12.42
CA HIS A 292 -6.26 -8.86 -10.98
C HIS A 292 -7.58 -9.14 -10.24
N ALA A 293 -8.72 -8.60 -10.70
CA ALA A 293 -10.03 -8.82 -10.07
C ALA A 293 -10.90 -9.82 -10.83
N ALA A 294 -10.32 -10.61 -11.74
CA ALA A 294 -11.07 -11.50 -12.63
C ALA A 294 -12.06 -10.76 -13.56
N HIS A 295 -11.74 -9.54 -13.96
CA HIS A 295 -12.41 -8.82 -15.03
C HIS A 295 -11.65 -8.94 -16.35
N LEU A 296 -12.34 -8.81 -17.49
CA LEU A 296 -11.67 -8.82 -18.78
C LEU A 296 -10.68 -7.65 -18.91
N THR A 297 -9.57 -7.91 -19.61
CA THR A 297 -8.53 -6.92 -19.90
C THR A 297 -8.09 -7.03 -21.36
N PRO A 298 -8.00 -5.90 -22.10
CA PRO A 298 -7.63 -5.91 -23.52
C PRO A 298 -6.10 -5.87 -23.74
N ASP A 299 -5.32 -5.56 -22.71
CA ASP A 299 -3.90 -5.19 -22.81
C ASP A 299 -3.02 -6.01 -21.85
N GLY A 300 -3.50 -7.19 -21.48
CA GLY A 300 -2.78 -8.13 -20.62
C GLY A 300 -2.54 -7.55 -19.22
N GLY A 301 -3.62 -7.05 -18.60
CA GLY A 301 -3.67 -6.75 -17.17
C GLY A 301 -3.65 -5.26 -16.81
N VAL A 302 -3.51 -4.36 -17.80
CA VAL A 302 -3.32 -2.92 -17.54
C VAL A 302 -4.64 -2.21 -17.35
N THR A 303 -5.52 -2.38 -18.32
CA THR A 303 -6.87 -1.82 -18.31
C THR A 303 -7.85 -2.89 -17.84
N ARG A 304 -8.61 -2.56 -16.80
CA ARG A 304 -9.77 -3.33 -16.36
C ARG A 304 -11.02 -2.90 -17.12
N LEU A 305 -11.71 -3.85 -17.75
CA LEU A 305 -13.04 -3.62 -18.30
C LEU A 305 -14.12 -3.86 -17.24
N PRO A 306 -15.31 -3.25 -17.36
CA PRO A 306 -16.42 -3.51 -16.45
C PRO A 306 -16.89 -4.97 -16.43
N ALA A 307 -16.73 -5.68 -17.55
CA ALA A 307 -17.17 -7.06 -17.70
C ALA A 307 -16.32 -8.04 -16.87
N LEU A 308 -16.98 -8.91 -16.11
CA LEU A 308 -16.36 -10.06 -15.46
C LEU A 308 -15.82 -11.06 -16.50
N ALA A 309 -14.78 -11.81 -16.13
CA ALA A 309 -14.31 -12.92 -16.95
C ALA A 309 -15.45 -13.94 -17.18
N PRO A 310 -15.61 -14.46 -18.42
CA PRO A 310 -16.63 -15.45 -18.71
C PRO A 310 -16.57 -16.67 -17.78
N GLY A 311 -17.73 -17.07 -17.24
CA GLY A 311 -17.86 -18.20 -16.31
C GLY A 311 -17.44 -17.91 -14.87
N TYR A 312 -16.92 -16.72 -14.55
CA TYR A 312 -16.49 -16.39 -13.18
C TYR A 312 -17.66 -16.41 -12.18
N ALA A 313 -18.74 -15.69 -12.48
CA ALA A 313 -19.92 -15.69 -11.61
C ALA A 313 -20.60 -17.08 -11.52
N ASP A 314 -20.56 -17.86 -12.62
CA ASP A 314 -21.12 -19.21 -12.66
C ASP A 314 -20.32 -20.16 -11.76
N LEU A 315 -18.98 -20.12 -11.84
CA LEU A 315 -18.08 -20.88 -10.97
C LEU A 315 -18.36 -20.60 -9.48
N VAL A 316 -18.42 -19.32 -9.09
CA VAL A 316 -18.68 -18.97 -7.68
C VAL A 316 -20.04 -19.51 -7.25
N GLY A 317 -21.06 -19.33 -8.08
CA GLY A 317 -22.40 -19.87 -7.80
C GLY A 317 -22.41 -21.38 -7.63
N SER A 318 -21.89 -22.14 -8.58
CA SER A 318 -21.90 -23.60 -8.52
C SER A 318 -21.05 -24.13 -7.37
N TRP A 319 -19.86 -23.55 -7.15
CA TRP A 319 -18.96 -23.96 -6.08
C TRP A 319 -19.58 -23.71 -4.69
N VAL A 320 -20.20 -22.54 -4.48
CA VAL A 320 -20.91 -22.25 -3.23
C VAL A 320 -22.03 -23.27 -3.01
N GLN A 321 -22.83 -23.58 -4.03
CA GLN A 321 -23.90 -24.57 -3.93
C GLN A 321 -23.37 -25.97 -3.55
N GLU A 322 -22.25 -26.41 -4.13
CA GLU A 322 -21.61 -27.67 -3.75
C GLU A 322 -21.22 -27.69 -2.27
N VAL A 323 -20.53 -26.63 -1.81
CA VAL A 323 -20.12 -26.49 -0.41
C VAL A 323 -21.32 -26.51 0.53
N VAL A 324 -22.34 -25.67 0.29
CA VAL A 324 -23.50 -25.57 1.19
C VAL A 324 -24.47 -26.75 1.09
N SER A 325 -24.28 -27.62 0.09
CA SER A 325 -24.95 -28.93 -0.01
C SER A 325 -24.26 -30.05 0.76
N GLY A 326 -23.17 -29.75 1.50
CA GLY A 326 -22.39 -30.73 2.25
C GLY A 326 -21.41 -31.53 1.39
N ARG A 327 -21.08 -31.04 0.19
CA ARG A 327 -20.14 -31.68 -0.75
C ARG A 327 -19.00 -30.73 -1.11
N PRO A 328 -18.22 -30.23 -0.13
CA PRO A 328 -17.13 -29.31 -0.42
C PRO A 328 -16.07 -29.96 -1.31
N PRO A 329 -15.67 -29.33 -2.42
CA PRO A 329 -14.67 -29.89 -3.33
C PRO A 329 -13.36 -30.21 -2.63
N LEU A 330 -12.68 -31.26 -3.08
CA LEU A 330 -11.31 -31.55 -2.68
C LEU A 330 -10.32 -30.62 -3.41
N ALA A 331 -9.14 -30.50 -2.80
CA ALA A 331 -7.96 -29.80 -3.31
C ALA A 331 -7.81 -29.99 -4.83
N SER A 332 -7.97 -28.90 -5.58
CA SER A 332 -7.86 -28.89 -7.04
C SER A 332 -7.38 -27.55 -7.55
N THR A 333 -6.63 -27.59 -8.66
CA THR A 333 -6.14 -26.41 -9.38
C THR A 333 -6.50 -26.56 -10.85
N SER A 334 -7.09 -25.54 -11.46
CA SER A 334 -7.49 -25.61 -12.87
C SER A 334 -7.56 -24.24 -13.54
N GLY A 335 -7.62 -24.24 -14.87
CA GLY A 335 -7.43 -23.06 -15.71
C GLY A 335 -6.04 -23.04 -16.35
N PRO A 336 -5.78 -22.08 -17.25
CA PRO A 336 -4.48 -21.89 -17.87
C PRO A 336 -3.41 -21.51 -16.83
N ALA A 337 -2.15 -21.74 -17.16
CA ALA A 337 -1.04 -21.29 -16.34
C ALA A 337 -1.04 -19.75 -16.24
N PRO A 338 -0.83 -19.18 -15.05
CA PRO A 338 -0.77 -17.73 -14.86
C PRO A 338 0.50 -17.13 -15.49
N GLU A 339 0.41 -15.88 -15.93
CA GLU A 339 1.57 -15.14 -16.44
C GLU A 339 2.29 -14.43 -15.31
N GLN A 340 3.60 -14.69 -15.18
CA GLN A 340 4.45 -13.97 -14.24
C GLN A 340 5.85 -13.87 -14.82
N ALA A 341 6.16 -12.74 -15.47
CA ALA A 341 7.42 -12.55 -16.20
C ALA A 341 8.64 -12.55 -15.27
N THR A 342 8.52 -11.96 -14.09
CA THR A 342 9.61 -11.88 -13.11
C THR A 342 9.17 -12.42 -11.74
N PRO A 343 10.01 -13.22 -11.06
CA PRO A 343 9.75 -13.63 -9.70
C PRO A 343 9.75 -12.43 -8.75
N THR A 344 9.07 -12.56 -7.62
CA THR A 344 9.19 -11.63 -6.51
C THR A 344 10.54 -11.79 -5.84
N VAL A 345 11.08 -10.69 -5.32
CA VAL A 345 12.28 -10.68 -4.50
C VAL A 345 11.91 -10.42 -3.03
N PRO A 346 12.57 -11.08 -2.06
CA PRO A 346 12.42 -10.70 -0.66
C PRO A 346 12.74 -9.22 -0.47
N VAL A 347 11.92 -8.54 0.32
CA VAL A 347 12.16 -7.15 0.72
C VAL A 347 12.46 -7.19 2.20
N ASP A 348 13.73 -7.24 2.59
CA ASP A 348 14.08 -7.33 4.01
C ASP A 348 13.91 -5.99 4.73
N ARG A 349 14.02 -6.02 6.07
CA ARG A 349 14.12 -4.78 6.85
C ARG A 349 15.42 -4.04 6.49
N PRO A 350 15.42 -2.70 6.47
CA PRO A 350 16.63 -1.92 6.23
C PRO A 350 17.75 -2.24 7.21
N ALA A 351 18.99 -2.31 6.72
CA ALA A 351 20.15 -2.20 7.59
C ALA A 351 20.17 -0.81 8.26
N PRO A 352 20.90 -0.61 9.38
CA PRO A 352 20.90 0.68 10.09
C PRO A 352 21.23 1.89 9.21
N TRP A 353 22.12 1.74 8.23
CA TRP A 353 22.52 2.80 7.30
C TRP A 353 21.51 3.03 6.15
N GLU A 354 20.60 2.09 5.92
CA GLU A 354 19.51 2.18 4.93
C GLU A 354 18.21 2.72 5.55
N SER A 355 18.18 2.88 6.88
CA SER A 355 17.01 3.36 7.61
C SER A 355 16.52 4.72 7.11
N ALA A 356 15.22 4.96 7.23
CA ALA A 356 14.58 6.20 6.81
C ALA A 356 15.21 7.44 7.46
N PRO A 357 15.48 7.48 8.78
CA PRO A 357 16.15 8.63 9.39
C PRO A 357 17.54 8.90 8.80
N VAL A 358 18.32 7.86 8.53
CA VAL A 358 19.66 8.02 7.94
C VAL A 358 19.57 8.51 6.50
N GLN A 359 18.70 7.92 5.67
CA GLN A 359 18.53 8.34 4.28
C GLN A 359 18.01 9.78 4.16
N LEU A 360 17.08 10.17 5.03
CA LEU A 360 16.61 11.56 5.12
C LEU A 360 17.71 12.52 5.58
N ALA A 361 18.50 12.13 6.59
CA ALA A 361 19.63 12.94 7.05
C ALA A 361 20.68 13.14 5.95
N VAL A 362 21.05 12.08 5.24
CA VAL A 362 21.99 12.17 4.10
C VAL A 362 21.41 13.04 2.99
N MET A 363 20.13 12.88 2.63
CA MET A 363 19.47 13.73 1.64
C MET A 363 19.51 15.21 2.04
N LEU A 364 19.17 15.55 3.29
CA LEU A 364 19.21 16.93 3.80
C LEU A 364 20.64 17.49 3.79
N LEU A 365 21.64 16.70 4.21
CA LEU A 365 23.05 17.09 4.16
C LEU A 365 23.49 17.39 2.72
N LEU A 366 23.08 16.58 1.75
CA LEU A 366 23.39 16.81 0.34
C LEU A 366 22.72 18.08 -0.20
N VAL A 367 21.44 18.29 0.12
CA VAL A 367 20.72 19.53 -0.26
C VAL A 367 21.42 20.75 0.31
N VAL A 368 21.78 20.74 1.60
CA VAL A 368 22.50 21.84 2.24
C VAL A 368 23.87 22.05 1.59
N ALA A 369 24.64 20.98 1.36
CA ALA A 369 25.97 21.07 0.76
C ALA A 369 25.93 21.69 -0.65
N PHE A 370 24.97 21.26 -1.50
CA PHE A 370 24.84 21.80 -2.85
C PHE A 370 24.19 23.19 -2.87
N ALA A 371 23.22 23.49 -2.01
CA ALA A 371 22.56 24.80 -1.94
C ALA A 371 23.41 25.90 -1.28
N ALA A 372 24.34 25.54 -0.39
CA ALA A 372 25.24 26.49 0.26
C ALA A 372 26.03 27.32 -0.76
N TYR A 373 26.39 26.74 -1.92
CA TYR A 373 27.13 27.43 -2.96
C TYR A 373 26.37 28.64 -3.55
N PRO A 374 25.15 28.51 -4.11
CA PRO A 374 24.38 29.65 -4.61
C PRO A 374 23.89 30.60 -3.49
N LEU A 375 23.54 30.09 -2.30
CA LEU A 375 23.10 30.95 -1.19
C LEU A 375 24.20 31.91 -0.73
N THR A 376 25.42 31.40 -0.50
CA THR A 376 26.56 32.25 -0.12
C THR A 376 26.92 33.27 -1.20
N ALA A 377 26.75 32.89 -2.47
CA ALA A 377 26.90 33.79 -3.60
C ALA A 377 25.86 34.92 -3.60
N LEU A 378 24.60 34.61 -3.28
CA LEU A 378 23.50 35.58 -3.18
C LEU A 378 23.72 36.52 -1.99
N VAL A 379 24.03 36.00 -0.81
CA VAL A 379 24.30 36.82 0.40
C VAL A 379 25.45 37.79 0.17
N ARG A 380 26.53 37.36 -0.49
CA ARG A 380 27.64 38.26 -0.85
C ARG A 380 27.20 39.38 -1.79
N ARG A 381 26.33 39.08 -2.76
CA ARG A 381 25.77 40.07 -3.68
C ARG A 381 24.89 41.09 -2.95
N LEU A 382 24.02 40.62 -2.05
CA LEU A 382 23.16 41.47 -1.23
C LEU A 382 23.97 42.36 -0.27
N ARG A 383 25.14 41.90 0.20
CA ARG A 383 26.08 42.67 1.01
C ARG A 383 27.04 43.55 0.19
N GLY A 384 26.74 43.81 -1.09
CA GLY A 384 27.52 44.72 -1.94
C GLY A 384 28.94 44.26 -2.29
N ARG A 385 29.29 42.97 -2.09
CA ARG A 385 30.65 42.49 -2.40
C ARG A 385 30.86 42.31 -3.91
N PRO A 386 32.05 42.65 -4.45
CA PRO A 386 32.34 42.57 -5.89
C PRO A 386 32.22 41.15 -6.45
N ARG A 387 31.84 41.06 -7.74
CA ARG A 387 31.73 39.79 -8.48
C ARG A 387 33.13 39.28 -8.81
N THR A 388 33.55 38.18 -8.19
CA THR A 388 34.74 37.46 -8.62
C THR A 388 34.39 36.52 -9.78
N ALA A 389 35.31 36.31 -10.73
CA ALA A 389 35.16 35.29 -11.76
C ALA A 389 35.02 33.93 -11.08
N ARG A 390 33.91 33.22 -11.35
CA ARG A 390 33.64 31.92 -10.72
C ARG A 390 33.96 30.80 -11.70
N PRO A 391 34.77 29.79 -11.33
CA PRO A 391 34.95 28.63 -12.17
C PRO A 391 33.60 27.98 -12.49
N ALA A 392 33.48 27.37 -13.68
CA ALA A 392 32.24 26.73 -14.12
C ALA A 392 31.94 25.47 -13.30
N ALA A 393 32.95 24.65 -13.00
CA ALA A 393 32.77 23.35 -12.33
C ALA A 393 31.99 23.42 -11.00
N PRO A 394 32.27 24.33 -10.04
CA PRO A 394 31.50 24.38 -8.79
C PRO A 394 30.04 24.84 -8.98
N ARG A 395 29.76 25.65 -10.02
CA ARG A 395 28.39 26.07 -10.35
C ARG A 395 27.60 24.88 -10.90
N VAL A 396 28.19 24.15 -11.83
CA VAL A 396 27.58 22.96 -12.43
C VAL A 396 27.40 21.87 -11.37
N LEU A 397 28.39 21.64 -10.50
CA LEU A 397 28.30 20.69 -9.39
C LEU A 397 27.11 20.99 -8.46
N SER A 398 26.99 22.24 -8.02
CA SER A 398 25.87 22.67 -7.18
C SER A 398 24.51 22.46 -7.87
N ALA A 399 24.39 22.87 -9.13
CA ALA A 399 23.13 22.74 -9.88
C ALA A 399 22.77 21.28 -10.17
N ALA A 400 23.71 20.50 -10.72
CA ALA A 400 23.51 19.10 -11.05
C ALA A 400 23.25 18.24 -9.80
N GLY A 401 23.93 18.54 -8.68
CA GLY A 401 23.71 17.85 -7.42
C GLY A 401 22.31 18.10 -6.86
N LEU A 402 21.84 19.35 -6.87
CA LEU A 402 20.47 19.69 -6.46
C LEU A 402 19.42 19.02 -7.35
N VAL A 403 19.61 19.06 -8.67
CA VAL A 403 18.69 18.42 -9.62
C VAL A 403 18.68 16.90 -9.42
N ALA A 404 19.83 16.26 -9.24
CA ALA A 404 19.90 14.82 -9.01
C ALA A 404 19.22 14.42 -7.69
N VAL A 405 19.46 15.13 -6.59
CA VAL A 405 18.87 14.78 -5.28
C VAL A 405 17.37 15.07 -5.23
N LEU A 406 16.97 16.31 -5.50
CA LEU A 406 15.57 16.73 -5.37
C LEU A 406 14.71 16.17 -6.51
N GLY A 407 15.25 16.15 -7.74
CA GLY A 407 14.52 15.66 -8.90
C GLY A 407 14.25 14.15 -8.83
N SER A 408 15.16 13.36 -8.27
CA SER A 408 14.94 11.91 -8.11
C SER A 408 13.83 11.60 -7.13
N PHE A 409 13.80 12.27 -5.98
CA PHE A 409 12.72 12.08 -5.01
C PHE A 409 11.39 12.67 -5.49
N ALA A 410 11.41 13.78 -6.23
CA ALA A 410 10.21 14.30 -6.88
C ALA A 410 9.65 13.31 -7.92
N PHE A 411 10.53 12.68 -8.72
CA PHE A 411 10.11 11.69 -9.71
C PHE A 411 9.61 10.40 -9.05
N LEU A 412 10.28 9.91 -8.01
CA LEU A 412 9.83 8.76 -7.23
C LEU A 412 8.48 9.02 -6.55
N ALA A 413 8.28 10.21 -5.97
CA ALA A 413 7.00 10.62 -5.41
C ALA A 413 5.91 10.71 -6.50
N TYR A 414 6.25 11.25 -7.67
CA TYR A 414 5.36 11.27 -8.83
C TYR A 414 4.94 9.85 -9.24
N LEU A 415 5.87 8.88 -9.27
CA LEU A 415 5.55 7.48 -9.58
C LEU A 415 4.60 6.86 -8.56
N ILE A 416 4.72 7.19 -7.27
CA ILE A 416 3.75 6.75 -6.25
C ILE A 416 2.37 7.38 -6.51
N MET A 417 2.33 8.70 -6.74
CA MET A 417 1.07 9.44 -6.86
C MET A 417 0.29 9.11 -8.14
N THR A 418 1.01 8.88 -9.24
CA THR A 418 0.40 8.58 -10.55
C THR A 418 0.30 7.08 -10.83
N GLY A 419 1.10 6.28 -10.12
CA GLY A 419 1.24 4.86 -10.40
C GLY A 419 0.21 3.95 -9.77
N GLY A 420 -0.80 4.50 -9.08
CA GLY A 420 -1.97 3.79 -8.52
C GLY A 420 -1.93 2.26 -8.63
N LYS A 421 -2.61 1.69 -9.62
CA LYS A 421 -2.54 0.25 -9.91
C LYS A 421 -1.40 -0.14 -10.86
N LEU A 422 -0.90 0.77 -11.69
CA LEU A 422 0.29 0.58 -12.54
C LEU A 422 1.00 1.92 -12.75
N ALA A 423 2.32 1.93 -12.60
CA ALA A 423 3.14 3.11 -12.78
C ALA A 423 2.99 3.74 -14.17
N ALA A 424 2.87 5.07 -14.24
CA ALA A 424 2.87 5.85 -15.47
C ALA A 424 4.22 6.59 -15.60
N PRO A 425 5.28 5.94 -16.11
CA PRO A 425 6.63 6.50 -16.09
C PRO A 425 6.86 7.66 -17.07
N GLY A 426 5.92 7.95 -17.97
CA GLY A 426 6.13 8.82 -19.12
C GLY A 426 6.91 8.12 -20.24
N PRO A 427 7.44 8.87 -21.23
CA PRO A 427 8.17 8.30 -22.35
C PRO A 427 9.40 7.50 -21.89
N VAL A 428 9.57 6.30 -22.47
CA VAL A 428 10.66 5.37 -22.16
C VAL A 428 11.63 5.28 -23.34
N LEU A 429 12.92 5.44 -23.08
CA LEU A 429 14.01 5.33 -24.04
C LEU A 429 15.06 4.37 -23.49
N LEU A 430 15.48 3.37 -24.28
CA LEU A 430 16.47 2.35 -23.87
C LEU A 430 16.11 1.67 -22.53
N GLY A 431 14.81 1.39 -22.33
CA GLY A 431 14.33 0.78 -21.09
C GLY A 431 14.28 1.72 -19.89
N ARG A 432 14.50 3.03 -20.04
CA ARG A 432 14.46 3.98 -18.92
C ARG A 432 13.55 5.17 -19.21
N PRO A 433 12.79 5.68 -18.23
CA PRO A 433 12.02 6.90 -18.42
C PRO A 433 12.96 8.06 -18.78
N VAL A 434 12.55 8.93 -19.71
CA VAL A 434 13.37 10.09 -20.12
C VAL A 434 13.75 10.96 -18.93
N VAL A 435 12.83 11.13 -17.97
CA VAL A 435 13.10 11.85 -16.72
C VAL A 435 14.19 11.15 -15.89
N TRP A 436 14.13 9.82 -15.77
CA TRP A 436 15.16 9.06 -15.06
C TRP A 436 16.53 9.15 -15.75
N LEU A 437 16.59 9.08 -17.08
CA LEU A 437 17.82 9.29 -17.83
C LEU A 437 18.43 10.67 -17.59
N ALA A 438 17.60 11.72 -17.55
CA ALA A 438 18.06 13.08 -17.23
C ALA A 438 18.63 13.16 -15.80
N LEU A 439 18.00 12.48 -14.84
CA LEU A 439 18.48 12.40 -13.46
C LEU A 439 19.80 11.62 -13.36
N GLN A 440 19.96 10.53 -14.09
CA GLN A 440 21.22 9.77 -14.19
C GLN A 440 22.34 10.62 -14.82
N ALA A 441 22.04 11.37 -15.89
CA ALA A 441 22.98 12.30 -16.49
C ALA A 441 23.38 13.42 -15.50
N SER A 442 22.43 13.93 -14.71
CA SER A 442 22.70 14.89 -13.64
C SER A 442 23.58 14.29 -12.53
N ALA A 443 23.35 13.03 -12.16
CA ALA A 443 24.17 12.32 -11.18
C ALA A 443 25.61 12.11 -11.66
N LEU A 444 25.80 11.66 -12.91
CA LEU A 444 27.13 11.54 -13.53
C LEU A 444 27.84 12.90 -13.61
N THR A 445 27.12 13.95 -13.97
CA THR A 445 27.63 15.32 -14.00
C THR A 445 28.08 15.76 -12.60
N THR A 446 27.32 15.42 -11.56
CA THR A 446 27.65 15.70 -10.15
C THR A 446 28.97 15.03 -9.76
N VAL A 447 29.16 13.75 -10.11
CA VAL A 447 30.41 13.03 -9.81
C VAL A 447 31.59 13.64 -10.58
N ALA A 448 31.47 13.86 -11.89
CA ALA A 448 32.55 14.41 -12.71
C ALA A 448 32.97 15.81 -12.26
N THR A 449 32.00 16.69 -11.97
CA THR A 449 32.27 18.07 -11.55
C THR A 449 32.75 18.16 -10.10
N SER A 450 32.47 17.16 -9.26
CA SER A 450 33.12 17.01 -7.94
C SER A 450 34.64 16.89 -8.08
N VAL A 451 35.10 16.01 -8.98
CA VAL A 451 36.53 15.83 -9.26
C VAL A 451 37.16 17.11 -9.81
N TRP A 452 36.49 17.78 -10.76
CA TRP A 452 37.03 19.03 -11.32
C TRP A 452 37.00 20.20 -10.33
N THR A 453 36.04 20.23 -9.41
CA THR A 453 35.97 21.24 -8.34
C THR A 453 37.17 21.17 -7.39
N VAL A 454 37.79 20.00 -7.22
CA VAL A 454 39.05 19.84 -6.47
C VAL A 454 40.15 20.74 -7.04
N ARG A 455 40.23 20.91 -8.37
CA ARG A 455 41.22 21.81 -8.99
C ARG A 455 40.98 23.27 -8.63
N ALA A 456 39.71 23.71 -8.62
CA ALA A 456 39.34 25.05 -8.18
C ALA A 456 39.62 25.25 -6.68
N TRP A 457 39.37 24.23 -5.86
CA TRP A 457 39.67 24.26 -4.42
C TRP A 457 41.17 24.39 -4.14
N ARG A 458 42.03 23.66 -4.87
CA ARG A 458 43.49 23.77 -4.76
C ARG A 458 44.03 25.15 -5.14
N LYS A 459 43.38 25.83 -6.08
CA LYS A 459 43.74 27.19 -6.54
C LYS A 459 43.10 28.31 -5.71
N ALA A 460 42.27 27.99 -4.72
CA ALA A 460 41.55 29.01 -3.95
C ALA A 460 42.51 29.80 -3.03
N GLU A 461 42.53 31.11 -3.19
CA GLU A 461 43.41 32.03 -2.45
C GLU A 461 42.88 32.37 -1.05
N THR A 462 41.55 32.44 -0.88
CA THR A 462 40.94 32.82 0.40
C THR A 462 40.49 31.61 1.21
N ARG A 463 40.64 31.66 2.54
CA ARG A 463 40.10 30.64 3.47
C ARG A 463 38.60 30.43 3.27
N SER A 464 37.85 31.51 3.05
CA SER A 464 36.40 31.46 2.83
C SER A 464 36.01 30.67 1.58
N GLU A 465 36.79 30.78 0.50
CA GLU A 465 36.55 30.07 -0.74
C GLU A 465 36.97 28.60 -0.63
N ARG A 466 38.08 28.32 0.05
CA ARG A 466 38.50 26.94 0.38
C ARG A 466 37.43 26.22 1.19
N VAL A 467 36.84 26.85 2.20
CA VAL A 467 35.76 26.24 3.00
C VAL A 467 34.52 25.99 2.13
N ARG A 468 34.09 26.98 1.34
CA ARG A 468 32.90 26.86 0.49
C ARG A 468 33.04 25.76 -0.58
N LEU A 469 34.18 25.69 -1.24
CA LEU A 469 34.47 24.64 -2.24
C LEU A 469 34.71 23.28 -1.56
N GLY A 470 35.31 23.26 -0.38
CA GLY A 470 35.50 22.05 0.42
C GLY A 470 34.17 21.40 0.80
N LEU A 471 33.22 22.18 1.34
CA LEU A 471 31.87 21.69 1.64
C LEU A 471 31.16 21.09 0.42
N LEU A 472 31.32 21.72 -0.74
CA LEU A 472 30.73 21.25 -1.99
C LEU A 472 31.36 19.94 -2.47
N ILE A 473 32.69 19.78 -2.33
CA ILE A 473 33.40 18.53 -2.63
C ILE A 473 32.99 17.43 -1.66
N THR A 474 32.88 17.73 -0.37
CA THR A 474 32.40 16.78 0.64
C THR A 474 30.97 16.31 0.32
N GLY A 475 30.09 17.24 -0.09
CA GLY A 475 28.77 16.89 -0.61
C GLY A 475 28.83 15.97 -1.81
N GLY A 476 29.70 16.25 -2.79
CA GLY A 476 29.96 15.39 -3.94
C GLY A 476 30.48 14.00 -3.58
N ALA A 477 31.36 13.89 -2.58
CA ALA A 477 31.88 12.62 -2.09
C ALA A 477 30.79 11.80 -1.36
N ALA A 478 29.99 12.44 -0.52
CA ALA A 478 28.86 11.79 0.16
C ALA A 478 27.74 11.39 -0.81
N PHE A 479 27.58 12.14 -1.91
CA PHE A 479 26.60 11.86 -2.96
C PHE A 479 26.86 10.53 -3.66
N LEU A 480 28.11 10.14 -3.88
CA LEU A 480 28.46 8.93 -4.63
C LEU A 480 27.83 7.65 -4.06
N PRO A 481 28.06 7.26 -2.79
CA PRO A 481 27.45 6.05 -2.22
C PRO A 481 25.92 6.17 -2.13
N TRP A 482 25.39 7.36 -1.84
CA TRP A 482 23.95 7.61 -1.80
C TRP A 482 23.30 7.42 -3.18
N ALA A 483 23.91 7.96 -4.24
CA ALA A 483 23.43 7.84 -5.61
C ALA A 483 23.55 6.40 -6.16
N LEU A 484 24.55 5.64 -5.71
CA LEU A 484 24.64 4.20 -6.00
C LEU A 484 23.54 3.40 -5.31
N TYR A 485 23.25 3.71 -4.04
CA TYR A 485 22.13 3.09 -3.30
C TYR A 485 20.80 3.35 -4.00
N TRP A 486 20.52 4.60 -4.41
CA TRP A 486 19.30 4.97 -5.13
C TRP A 486 19.33 4.62 -6.64
N GLY A 487 20.39 3.96 -7.14
CA GLY A 487 20.45 3.50 -8.53
C GLY A 487 20.75 4.57 -9.59
N LEU A 488 20.99 5.83 -9.21
CA LEU A 488 21.24 6.94 -10.14
C LEU A 488 22.56 6.81 -10.92
N LEU A 489 23.49 6.00 -10.42
CA LEU A 489 24.78 5.71 -11.05
C LEU A 489 24.87 4.27 -11.56
N LEU A 490 23.74 3.57 -11.63
CA LEU A 490 23.63 2.18 -12.09
C LEU A 490 22.75 2.10 -13.34
N PRO A 491 23.01 1.13 -14.24
CA PRO A 491 22.22 0.95 -15.44
C PRO A 491 20.81 0.42 -15.16
#